data_AF-C0JK65-F1
#
_entry.id   AF-C0JK65-F1
#
_cell.length_a   1.000
_cell.length_b   1.000
_cell.length_c   1.000
_cell.angle_alpha   90.00
_cell.angle_beta   90.00
_cell.angle_gamma   90.00
#
_symmetry.space_group_name_H-M   'P 1'
#
loop_
_entity.id
_entity.type
_entity.pdbx_description
1 polymer ?
#
loop_
_entity_poly.entity_id
_entity_poly.type
_entity_poly.pdbx_seq_one_letter_code
_entity_poly.pdbx_strand_id
1 'polypeptide(L)'
;THVAGTYDYKTKQAKIFINGDIRNQSIGDGQLSRDWGVRAGIGNHEKNRALRGSIDEFRIYNYALKSDEIKALVSACKANGGDETAAAQSQSPDITADTTLQEQAASRTSEDKPKVIATSTGPANSDSSSKRDEKG
;
A
#
# COMPACT_ATOMS: atom_id res chain seq x y z
N THR A 1 -8.88 6.81 6.04
CA THR A 1 -9.17 5.46 5.51
C THR A 1 -7.94 4.91 4.85
N HIS A 2 -7.64 3.63 5.04
CA HIS A 2 -6.54 2.97 4.33
C HIS A 2 -7.08 2.14 3.17
N VAL A 3 -6.48 2.29 1.98
CA VAL A 3 -6.84 1.56 0.76
C VAL A 3 -5.59 0.90 0.22
N ALA A 4 -5.68 -0.39 -0.13
CA ALA A 4 -4.58 -1.09 -0.81
C ALA A 4 -5.11 -1.96 -1.95
N GLY A 5 -4.29 -2.11 -2.98
CA GLY A 5 -4.49 -3.05 -4.07
C GLY A 5 -3.24 -3.91 -4.23
N THR A 6 -3.42 -5.22 -4.40
CA THR A 6 -2.31 -6.15 -4.67
C THR A 6 -2.60 -6.98 -5.90
N TYR A 7 -1.56 -7.31 -6.65
CA TYR A 7 -1.62 -8.28 -7.73
C TYR A 7 -0.40 -9.20 -7.69
N ASP A 8 -0.64 -10.50 -7.56
CA ASP A 8 0.41 -11.52 -7.63
C ASP A 8 0.40 -12.18 -9.02
N TYR A 9 1.46 -11.99 -9.79
CA TYR A 9 1.56 -12.51 -11.15
C TYR A 9 1.64 -14.04 -11.22
N LYS A 10 2.12 -14.71 -10.15
CA LYS A 10 2.28 -16.17 -10.12
C LYS A 10 0.94 -16.84 -9.88
N THR A 11 0.21 -16.34 -8.89
CA THR A 11 -1.11 -16.88 -8.51
C THR A 11 -2.27 -16.23 -9.26
N LYS A 12 -1.99 -15.16 -10.02
CA LYS A 12 -2.97 -14.34 -10.76
C LYS A 12 -4.01 -13.66 -9.87
N GLN A 13 -3.83 -13.64 -8.55
CA GLN A 13 -4.79 -13.05 -7.63
C GLN A 13 -4.65 -11.53 -7.57
N ALA A 14 -5.72 -10.82 -7.92
CA ALA A 14 -5.91 -9.41 -7.65
C ALA A 14 -6.81 -9.24 -6.41
N LYS A 15 -6.43 -8.37 -5.48
CA LYS A 15 -7.19 -8.10 -4.24
C LYS A 15 -7.26 -6.61 -3.96
N ILE A 16 -8.41 -6.17 -3.47
CA ILE A 16 -8.64 -4.82 -2.96
C ILE A 16 -8.94 -4.90 -1.46
N PHE A 17 -8.26 -4.07 -0.69
CA PHE A 17 -8.38 -4.00 0.76
C PHE A 17 -8.87 -2.63 1.19
N ILE A 18 -9.79 -2.58 2.16
CA ILE A 18 -10.21 -1.35 2.84
C ILE A 18 -10.03 -1.56 4.34
N ASN A 19 -9.23 -0.67 4.96
CA ASN A 19 -8.87 -0.73 6.38
C ASN A 19 -8.25 -2.07 6.82
N GLY A 20 -7.60 -2.79 5.90
CA GLY A 20 -6.91 -4.05 6.16
C GLY A 20 -7.69 -5.31 5.78
N ASP A 21 -8.99 -5.18 5.50
CA ASP A 21 -9.85 -6.30 5.13
C ASP A 21 -10.05 -6.39 3.62
N ILE A 22 -10.05 -7.61 3.08
CA ILE A 22 -10.35 -7.87 1.67
C ILE A 22 -11.80 -7.46 1.40
N ARG A 23 -12.00 -6.52 0.49
CA ARG A 23 -13.33 -6.12 0.01
C ARG A 23 -13.72 -6.79 -1.29
N ASN A 24 -12.74 -7.08 -2.14
CA ASN A 24 -12.98 -7.81 -3.38
C ASN A 24 -11.71 -8.52 -3.83
N GLN A 25 -11.88 -9.60 -4.59
CA GLN A 25 -10.79 -10.33 -5.21
C GLN A 25 -11.22 -10.96 -6.54
N SER A 26 -10.29 -11.09 -7.46
CA SER A 26 -10.49 -11.75 -8.74
C SER A 26 -9.21 -12.42 -9.24
N ILE A 27 -9.37 -13.27 -10.25
CA ILE A 27 -8.25 -13.82 -11.01
C ILE A 27 -8.04 -12.92 -12.24
N GLY A 28 -6.86 -12.31 -12.33
CA GLY A 28 -6.44 -11.55 -13.50
C GLY A 28 -5.63 -12.43 -14.47
N ASP A 29 -5.06 -11.79 -15.49
CA ASP A 29 -4.17 -12.48 -16.43
C ASP A 29 -3.01 -11.58 -16.85
N GLY A 30 -1.93 -12.20 -17.34
CA GLY A 30 -0.77 -11.50 -17.89
C GLY A 30 0.15 -10.87 -16.85
N GLN A 31 0.93 -9.90 -17.32
CA GLN A 31 1.76 -9.01 -16.51
C GLN A 31 1.12 -7.62 -16.48
N LEU A 32 1.40 -6.83 -15.44
CA LEU A 32 0.97 -5.44 -15.41
C LEU A 32 1.65 -4.66 -16.54
N SER A 33 0.89 -3.84 -17.26
CA SER A 33 1.47 -2.96 -18.28
C SER A 33 2.49 -2.01 -17.64
N ARG A 34 3.59 -1.80 -18.34
CA ARG A 34 4.65 -0.84 -17.98
C ARG A 34 4.63 0.40 -18.87
N ASP A 35 3.81 0.38 -19.91
CA ASP A 35 3.64 1.46 -20.86
C ASP A 35 2.14 1.70 -21.04
N TRP A 36 1.67 2.81 -20.50
CA TRP A 36 0.26 3.19 -20.53
C TRP A 36 -0.03 4.22 -21.63
N GLY A 37 0.99 4.65 -22.39
CA GLY A 37 0.86 5.72 -23.39
C GLY A 37 0.48 7.09 -22.83
N VAL A 38 0.38 7.21 -21.50
CA VAL A 38 -0.02 8.41 -20.75
C VAL A 38 0.75 8.52 -19.44
N ARG A 39 0.69 9.69 -18.79
CA ARG A 39 1.32 9.89 -17.48
C ARG A 39 0.62 9.09 -16.39
N ALA A 40 1.40 8.42 -15.54
CA ALA A 40 0.89 7.95 -14.25
C ALA A 40 0.69 9.14 -13.31
N GLY A 41 -0.43 9.19 -12.60
CA GLY A 41 -0.74 10.28 -11.68
C GLY A 41 -1.57 9.78 -10.51
N ILE A 42 -1.26 10.30 -9.32
CA ILE A 42 -1.99 10.01 -8.08
C ILE A 42 -2.87 11.21 -7.78
N GLY A 43 -4.13 10.98 -7.41
CA GLY A 43 -5.07 12.04 -7.05
C GLY A 43 -5.59 12.89 -8.23
N ASN A 44 -4.93 12.89 -9.39
CA ASN A 44 -5.44 13.55 -10.60
C ASN A 44 -4.93 12.88 -11.88
N HIS A 45 -5.87 12.35 -12.67
CA HIS A 45 -5.65 11.79 -14.00
C HIS A 45 -6.57 12.48 -15.02
N GLU A 46 -6.33 12.27 -16.31
CA GLU A 46 -7.05 12.94 -17.40
C GLU A 46 -8.59 12.85 -17.29
N LYS A 47 -9.27 13.81 -17.94
CA LYS A 47 -10.73 13.93 -18.04
C LYS A 47 -11.43 14.35 -16.74
N ASN A 48 -10.85 15.30 -16.00
CA ASN A 48 -11.46 15.93 -14.81
C ASN A 48 -11.87 14.95 -13.69
N ARG A 49 -11.14 13.83 -13.57
CA ARG A 49 -11.35 12.83 -12.51
C ARG A 49 -10.37 13.05 -11.34
N ALA A 50 -10.30 14.30 -10.89
CA ALA A 50 -9.50 14.65 -9.72
C ALA A 50 -10.17 14.09 -8.45
N LEU A 51 -9.36 13.50 -7.58
CA LEU A 51 -9.78 13.09 -6.25
C LEU A 51 -10.18 14.33 -5.45
N ARG A 52 -11.34 14.29 -4.80
CA ARG A 52 -11.78 15.31 -3.85
C ARG A 52 -11.49 14.82 -2.43
N GLY A 53 -10.29 15.15 -1.94
CA GLY A 53 -9.81 14.73 -0.62
C GLY A 53 -8.29 14.81 -0.52
N SER A 54 -7.75 14.38 0.61
CA SER A 54 -6.29 14.26 0.82
C SER A 54 -5.83 12.81 0.65
N ILE A 55 -4.58 12.67 0.17
CA ILE A 55 -3.85 11.41 0.17
C ILE A 55 -2.63 11.63 1.05
N ASP A 56 -2.34 10.66 1.89
CA ASP A 56 -1.13 10.61 2.71
C ASP A 56 -0.56 9.19 2.66
N GLU A 57 0.71 9.04 3.05
CA GLU A 57 1.34 7.74 3.29
C GLU A 57 1.32 6.80 2.06
N PHE A 58 1.50 7.37 0.87
CA PHE A 58 1.47 6.64 -0.40
C PHE A 58 2.69 5.71 -0.53
N ARG A 59 2.47 4.46 -0.96
CA ARG A 59 3.51 3.44 -1.13
C ARG A 59 3.25 2.57 -2.36
N ILE A 60 4.31 2.23 -3.10
CA ILE A 60 4.29 1.19 -4.15
C ILE A 60 5.34 0.13 -3.83
N TYR A 61 4.98 -1.14 -4.03
CA TYR A 61 5.86 -2.30 -3.85
C TYR A 61 6.01 -3.04 -5.18
N ASN A 62 7.14 -3.72 -5.37
CA ASN A 62 7.41 -4.58 -6.52
C ASN A 62 6.85 -6.01 -6.36
N TYR A 63 5.99 -6.25 -5.36
CA TYR A 63 5.35 -7.53 -5.11
C TYR A 63 4.00 -7.35 -4.39
N ALA A 64 3.21 -8.43 -4.34
CA ALA A 64 1.94 -8.45 -3.62
C ALA A 64 2.15 -8.65 -2.11
N LEU A 65 1.83 -7.62 -1.32
CA LEU A 65 1.79 -7.73 0.14
C LEU A 65 0.75 -8.76 0.60
N LYS A 66 1.06 -9.47 1.69
CA LYS A 66 0.14 -10.35 2.40
C LYS A 66 -0.86 -9.53 3.23
N SER A 67 -2.01 -10.14 3.54
CA SER A 67 -3.05 -9.50 4.36
C SER A 67 -2.52 -9.00 5.71
N ASP A 68 -1.63 -9.75 6.36
CA ASP A 68 -1.09 -9.37 7.67
C ASP A 68 -0.13 -8.18 7.58
N GLU A 69 0.65 -8.09 6.49
CA GLU A 69 1.51 -6.93 6.23
C GLU A 69 0.68 -5.67 5.99
N ILE A 70 -0.44 -5.79 5.28
CA ILE A 70 -1.38 -4.68 5.06
C ILE A 70 -2.02 -4.26 6.39
N LYS A 71 -2.43 -5.20 7.25
CA LYS A 71 -2.95 -4.89 8.59
C LYS A 71 -1.91 -4.16 9.45
N ALA A 72 -0.64 -4.56 9.38
CA ALA A 72 0.43 -3.87 10.08
C ALA A 72 0.59 -2.41 9.59
N LEU A 73 0.48 -2.15 8.27
CA LEU A 73 0.50 -0.80 7.71
C LEU A 73 -0.70 0.05 8.18
N VAL A 74 -1.89 -0.55 8.28
CA VAL A 74 -3.08 0.13 8.83
C VAL A 74 -2.83 0.57 10.27
N SER A 75 -2.28 -0.32 11.10
CA SER A 75 -1.97 -0.01 12.51
C SER A 75 -0.89 1.06 12.64
N ALA A 76 0.17 0.99 11.84
CA ALA A 76 1.23 2.00 11.83
C ALA A 76 0.70 3.39 11.43
N CYS A 77 -0.18 3.45 10.42
CA CYS A 77 -0.80 4.71 10.00
C CYS A 77 -1.70 5.31 11.09
N LYS A 78 -2.42 4.48 11.86
CA LYS A 78 -3.23 4.96 12.99
C LYS A 78 -2.35 5.51 14.13
N ALA A 79 -1.21 4.88 14.39
CA ALA A 79 -0.27 5.35 15.42
C ALA A 79 0.34 6.71 15.07
N ASN A 80 0.54 7.01 13.78
CA ASN A 80 1.08 8.30 13.31
C ASN A 80 0.04 9.43 13.23
N GLY A 81 -1.25 9.14 13.45
CA GLY A 81 -2.37 10.09 13.31
C GLY A 81 -2.79 10.82 14.60
N GLY A 82 -2.14 10.55 15.73
CA GLY A 82 -2.31 11.26 17.00
C GLY A 82 -3.50 10.83 17.87
N ASP A 83 -3.21 10.04 18.90
CA ASP A 83 -3.57 10.38 20.28
C ASP A 83 -2.51 9.80 21.24
N GLU A 84 -1.85 10.68 21.99
CA GLU A 84 -0.96 10.34 23.10
C GLU A 84 -1.79 10.13 24.37
N THR A 85 -2.18 8.89 24.68
CA THR A 85 -2.29 8.27 26.03
C THR A 85 -2.88 6.86 25.86
N ALA A 86 -2.40 5.75 26.41
CA ALA A 86 -1.49 5.48 27.51
C ALA A 86 -0.74 4.15 27.29
N ALA A 87 0.43 4.04 27.94
CA ALA A 87 1.39 2.95 27.86
C ALA A 87 1.01 1.69 28.67
N ALA A 88 1.49 0.52 28.18
CA ALA A 88 2.13 -0.56 28.96
C ALA A 88 2.67 -1.61 27.95
N GLN A 89 3.94 -1.54 27.57
CA GLN A 89 5.07 -2.30 28.12
C GLN A 89 5.08 -3.82 27.81
N SER A 90 6.12 -4.17 27.05
CA SER A 90 7.03 -5.31 27.29
C SER A 90 6.62 -6.70 26.77
N GLN A 91 7.34 -7.15 25.74
CA GLN A 91 8.28 -8.28 25.74
C GLN A 91 8.26 -8.99 24.40
N SER A 92 9.40 -8.98 23.72
CA SER A 92 9.73 -9.97 22.69
C SER A 92 9.63 -11.36 23.34
N PRO A 93 8.86 -12.31 22.79
CA PRO A 93 9.06 -13.70 23.16
C PRO A 93 10.24 -14.23 22.34
N ASP A 94 11.40 -14.29 23.00
CA ASP A 94 12.38 -15.33 22.71
C ASP A 94 11.75 -16.67 23.11
N ILE A 95 11.52 -17.56 22.15
CA ILE A 95 11.19 -18.96 22.44
C ILE A 95 12.04 -19.83 21.52
N THR A 96 13.06 -20.43 22.13
CA THR A 96 13.76 -21.62 21.66
C THR A 96 13.03 -22.86 22.19
N ALA A 97 13.07 -23.96 21.41
CA ALA A 97 12.48 -25.31 21.56
C ALA A 97 11.16 -25.50 20.78
N ASP A 98 11.17 -26.01 19.53
CA ASP A 98 11.44 -27.38 19.04
C ASP A 98 10.24 -28.34 19.16
N THR A 99 9.56 -28.60 18.03
CA THR A 99 9.19 -29.93 17.46
C THR A 99 7.98 -29.79 16.51
N THR A 100 8.28 -29.79 15.19
CA THR A 100 7.71 -30.64 14.10
C THR A 100 6.17 -30.85 14.02
N LEU A 101 5.43 -30.57 12.93
CA LEU A 101 5.51 -31.10 11.55
C LEU A 101 4.67 -30.26 10.54
N GLN A 102 5.27 -29.98 9.35
CA GLN A 102 4.75 -30.03 7.95
C GLN A 102 3.37 -29.43 7.60
N GLU A 103 3.20 -28.63 6.52
CA GLU A 103 3.54 -28.95 5.13
C GLU A 103 3.46 -27.67 4.22
N GLN A 104 4.56 -27.39 3.50
CA GLN A 104 4.69 -26.72 2.19
C GLN A 104 4.11 -25.29 1.93
N ALA A 105 5.00 -24.29 1.82
CA ALA A 105 5.27 -23.57 0.55
C ALA A 105 6.38 -22.49 0.67
N ALA A 106 7.51 -22.77 0.00
CA ALA A 106 8.56 -21.87 -0.50
C ALA A 106 9.29 -20.91 0.46
N SER A 107 10.56 -21.27 0.70
CA SER A 107 11.67 -20.50 1.27
C SER A 107 11.72 -19.04 0.79
N ARG A 108 11.75 -18.10 1.74
CA ARG A 108 12.17 -16.72 1.52
C ARG A 108 13.43 -16.51 2.35
N THR A 109 14.56 -16.38 1.66
CA THR A 109 15.82 -15.94 2.27
C THR A 109 15.66 -14.51 2.81
N SER A 110 16.53 -14.10 3.74
CA SER A 110 16.46 -12.84 4.49
C SER A 110 16.53 -11.55 3.64
N GLU A 111 16.54 -11.68 2.32
CA GLU A 111 16.55 -10.60 1.33
C GLU A 111 15.14 -10.23 0.82
N ASP A 112 14.11 -11.03 1.13
CA ASP A 112 12.73 -10.76 0.71
C ASP A 112 11.98 -9.83 1.69
N LYS A 113 12.63 -8.74 2.12
CA LYS A 113 11.95 -7.66 2.84
C LYS A 113 11.21 -6.75 1.84
N PRO A 114 10.05 -6.18 2.22
CA PRO A 114 9.38 -5.15 1.44
C PRO A 114 10.29 -4.03 1.00
N LYS A 115 10.63 -4.02 -0.29
CA LYS A 115 11.27 -2.88 -0.91
C LYS A 115 10.18 -1.95 -1.42
N VAL A 116 9.99 -0.86 -0.68
CA VAL A 116 9.18 0.25 -1.17
C VAL A 116 9.93 0.90 -2.33
N ILE A 117 9.29 0.99 -3.49
CA ILE A 117 9.89 1.57 -4.70
C ILE A 117 9.45 3.01 -4.95
N ALA A 118 8.43 3.48 -4.24
CA ALA A 118 8.03 4.89 -4.20
C ALA A 118 7.27 5.18 -2.90
N THR A 119 7.56 6.31 -2.26
CA THR A 119 6.83 6.82 -1.09
C THR A 119 6.53 8.30 -1.21
N SER A 120 5.40 8.75 -0.69
CA SER A 120 5.22 10.16 -0.31
C SER A 120 4.71 10.25 1.12
N THR A 121 5.27 11.19 1.88
CA THR A 121 4.91 11.48 3.27
C THR A 121 4.35 12.90 3.29
N GLY A 122 3.10 13.09 3.71
CA GLY A 122 2.43 14.38 3.77
C GLY A 122 1.25 14.53 2.80
N PRO A 123 0.31 15.44 3.11
CA PRO A 123 -0.91 15.62 2.32
C PRO A 123 -0.57 16.18 0.94
N ALA A 124 -0.99 15.47 -0.11
CA ALA A 124 -0.97 16.01 -1.46
C ALA A 124 -2.03 17.12 -1.60
N ASN A 125 -1.65 18.38 -1.34
CA ASN A 125 -2.50 19.53 -1.60
C ASN A 125 -2.59 19.79 -3.10
N SER A 126 -3.80 19.76 -3.66
CA SER A 126 -4.08 20.30 -4.99
C SER A 126 -4.08 21.82 -4.92
N ASP A 127 -2.90 22.44 -4.88
CA ASP A 127 -2.81 23.90 -4.93
C ASP A 127 -3.20 24.35 -6.35
N SER A 128 -4.47 24.73 -6.49
CA SER A 128 -5.05 25.22 -7.74
C SER A 128 -5.07 26.73 -7.67
N SER A 129 -3.93 27.39 -7.93
CA SER A 129 -3.87 28.85 -8.07
C SER A 129 -2.62 29.32 -8.83
N SER A 130 -2.76 29.65 -10.11
CA SER A 130 -2.71 31.05 -10.54
C SER A 130 -2.82 31.23 -12.06
N LYS A 131 -3.68 32.20 -12.39
CA LYS A 131 -3.99 32.90 -13.64
C LYS A 131 -2.96 32.78 -14.77
N ARG A 132 -3.43 32.42 -15.97
CA ARG A 132 -2.88 32.96 -17.21
C ARG A 132 -3.65 34.24 -17.53
N ASP A 133 -2.98 35.36 -17.32
CA ASP A 133 -3.46 36.67 -17.74
C ASP A 133 -3.56 36.74 -19.27
N GLU A 134 -4.70 37.27 -19.71
CA GLU A 134 -5.04 37.60 -21.09
C GLU A 134 -4.49 39.00 -21.41
N LYS A 135 -3.58 39.08 -22.39
CA LYS A 135 -3.24 40.25 -23.22
C LYS A 135 -2.60 39.69 -24.49
N GLY A 136 -2.88 40.10 -25.70
CA GLY A 136 -3.59 41.24 -26.27
C GLY A 136 -3.03 41.38 -27.69
#